data_AF-A0A1Q6EVT6-F1
#
_entry.id   AF-A0A1Q6EVT6-F1
#
_cell.length_a   1.000
_cell.length_b   1.000
_cell.length_c   1.000
_cell.angle_alpha   90.00
_cell.angle_beta   90.00
_cell.angle_gamma   90.00
#
_symmetry.space_group_name_H-M   'P 1'
#
loop_
_entity.id
_entity.type
_entity.pdbx_description
1 polymer ?
#
loop_
_entity_poly.entity_id
_entity_poly.type
_entity_poly.pdbx_seq_one_letter_code
_entity_poly.pdbx_strand_id
1 'polypeptide(L)'
;MVGALLEARSGLKHTDSGKRVGVFECDELYTVRVLPKLKPTYFVLLNLFRDQLDRYGEIDHTQEVIAHALELSPATTLIYNADDPLCASIAARVPNASIAFGIDGATDTNTVSSAPTIAPRAAGPALRLSVA
;
A
#
# COMPACT_ATOMS: atom_id res chain seq x y z
N MET A 1 -0.38 2.67 -11.19
CA MET A 1 -0.11 1.21 -11.12
C MET A 1 0.01 0.86 -9.67
N VAL A 2 -1.10 0.58 -9.01
CA VAL A 2 -1.12 0.64 -7.56
C VAL A 2 -1.76 -0.61 -7.00
N GLY A 3 -0.90 -1.46 -6.43
CA GLY A 3 -1.31 -2.64 -5.69
C GLY A 3 -0.64 -3.90 -6.21
N ALA A 4 0.43 -4.34 -5.55
CA ALA A 4 0.88 -5.72 -5.65
C ALA A 4 0.33 -6.49 -4.45
N LEU A 5 -0.45 -7.51 -4.73
CA LEU A 5 -1.02 -8.41 -3.75
C LEU A 5 -0.11 -9.61 -3.57
N LEU A 6 0.26 -9.93 -2.33
CA LEU A 6 1.06 -11.13 -2.03
C LEU A 6 0.23 -12.11 -1.20
N GLU A 7 -0.02 -13.28 -1.77
CA GLU A 7 -0.63 -14.40 -1.06
C GLU A 7 0.43 -15.43 -0.68
N ALA A 8 0.57 -15.70 0.62
CA ALA A 8 1.29 -16.87 1.13
C ALA A 8 0.29 -17.76 1.89
N ARG A 9 -0.16 -18.87 1.28
CA ARG A 9 -1.03 -19.86 1.95
C ARG A 9 -0.47 -21.27 1.89
N SER A 10 -0.26 -21.86 3.06
CA SER A 10 0.26 -23.22 3.26
C SER A 10 -0.83 -24.31 3.26
N GLY A 11 -1.91 -24.14 2.47
CA GLY A 11 -3.10 -25.01 2.54
C GLY A 11 -3.36 -25.96 1.36
N LEU A 12 -2.65 -25.84 0.24
CA LEU A 12 -2.83 -26.75 -0.91
C LEU A 12 -1.99 -28.03 -0.74
N LYS A 13 -2.57 -29.21 -1.01
CA LYS A 13 -1.89 -30.51 -0.89
C LYS A 13 -0.65 -30.62 -1.81
N HIS A 14 0.30 -31.44 -1.35
CA HIS A 14 1.73 -31.51 -1.72
C HIS A 14 2.05 -31.82 -3.19
N THR A 15 3.16 -31.22 -3.66
CA THR A 15 4.20 -31.93 -4.42
C THR A 15 5.64 -31.53 -4.03
N ASP A 16 5.90 -30.46 -3.27
CA ASP A 16 7.27 -30.16 -2.79
C ASP A 16 7.32 -29.25 -1.55
N SER A 17 8.44 -29.29 -0.83
CA SER A 17 8.65 -28.78 0.56
C SER A 17 8.68 -27.25 0.76
N GLY A 18 8.31 -26.44 -0.24
CA GLY A 18 8.38 -24.97 -0.18
C GLY A 18 7.04 -24.28 0.12
N LYS A 19 7.08 -23.14 0.82
CA LYS A 19 5.91 -22.22 0.88
C LYS A 19 5.65 -21.68 -0.52
N ARG A 20 4.44 -21.86 -1.05
CA ARG A 20 4.02 -21.27 -2.33
C ARG A 20 3.59 -19.83 -2.14
N VAL A 21 4.00 -18.99 -3.08
CA VAL A 21 3.73 -17.55 -3.09
C VAL A 21 3.05 -17.20 -4.40
N GLY A 22 1.94 -16.45 -4.32
CA GLY A 22 1.28 -15.83 -5.46
C GLY A 22 1.43 -14.32 -5.40
N VAL A 23 1.85 -13.70 -6.50
CA VAL A 23 1.91 -12.24 -6.64
C VAL A 23 0.91 -11.84 -7.71
N PHE A 24 0.00 -10.93 -7.38
CA PHE A 24 -1.03 -10.45 -8.31
C PHE A 24 -0.99 -8.94 -8.37
N GLU A 25 -0.98 -8.37 -9.57
CA GLU A 25 -1.32 -6.98 -9.76
C GLU A 25 -2.84 -6.81 -9.54
N CYS A 26 -3.23 -5.75 -8.83
CA CYS A 26 -4.62 -5.41 -8.62
C CYS A 26 -4.83 -3.93 -8.93
N ASP A 27 -5.89 -3.65 -9.69
CA ASP A 27 -6.39 -2.31 -9.90
C ASP A 27 -6.94 -1.71 -8.59
N GLU A 28 -6.77 -0.41 -8.44
CA GLU A 28 -7.07 0.36 -7.23
C GLU A 28 -8.55 0.31 -6.88
N LEU A 29 -9.40 0.54 -7.88
CA LEU A 29 -10.84 0.56 -7.71
C LEU A 29 -11.40 -0.87 -7.59
N TYR A 30 -10.69 -1.86 -8.14
CA TYR A 30 -11.08 -3.26 -8.02
C TYR A 30 -10.69 -3.90 -6.67
N THR A 31 -9.80 -3.26 -5.91
CA THR A 31 -9.27 -3.75 -4.61
C THR A 31 -10.38 -4.09 -3.61
N VAL A 32 -11.46 -3.29 -3.57
CA VAL A 32 -12.64 -3.53 -2.69
C VAL A 32 -13.35 -4.86 -2.98
N ARG A 33 -13.21 -5.42 -4.19
CA ARG A 33 -13.77 -6.72 -4.55
C ARG A 33 -12.80 -7.86 -4.30
N VAL A 34 -11.49 -7.60 -4.36
CA VAL A 34 -10.43 -8.61 -4.26
C VAL A 34 -10.08 -8.93 -2.82
N LEU A 35 -9.78 -7.91 -2.00
CA LEU A 35 -9.29 -8.10 -0.63
C LEU A 35 -10.23 -8.95 0.26
N PRO A 36 -11.57 -8.72 0.27
CA PRO A 36 -12.47 -9.48 1.13
C PRO A 36 -12.56 -10.97 0.74
N LYS A 37 -12.31 -11.29 -0.53
CA LYS A 37 -12.42 -12.66 -1.09
C LYS A 37 -11.10 -13.41 -0.98
N LEU A 38 -10.02 -12.79 -1.44
CA LEU A 38 -8.70 -13.40 -1.48
C LEU A 38 -8.04 -13.42 -0.09
N LYS A 39 -8.31 -12.40 0.75
CA LYS A 39 -7.76 -12.28 2.11
C LYS A 39 -6.24 -12.49 2.09
N PRO A 40 -5.50 -11.63 1.39
CA PRO A 40 -4.07 -11.77 1.18
C PRO A 40 -3.30 -11.63 2.51
N THR A 41 -2.09 -12.17 2.54
CA THR A 41 -1.17 -11.95 3.67
C THR A 41 -0.65 -10.52 3.65
N TYR A 42 -0.30 -10.01 2.47
CA TYR A 42 0.17 -8.64 2.28
C TYR A 42 -0.51 -7.95 1.11
N PHE A 43 -0.71 -6.65 1.25
CA PHE A 43 -1.09 -5.74 0.18
C PHE A 43 -0.05 -4.63 0.07
N VAL A 44 0.60 -4.51 -1.08
CA VAL A 44 1.71 -3.58 -1.33
C VAL A 44 1.24 -2.39 -2.14
N LEU A 45 1.20 -1.23 -1.51
CA LEU A 45 0.81 0.05 -2.08
C LEU A 45 2.06 0.83 -2.51
N LEU A 46 2.34 0.87 -3.81
CA LEU A 46 3.62 1.35 -4.34
C LEU A 46 3.69 2.87 -4.50
N ASN A 47 2.62 3.47 -5.00
CA ASN A 47 2.46 4.89 -5.26
C ASN A 47 0.98 5.15 -5.53
N LEU A 48 0.52 6.39 -5.47
CA LEU A 48 -0.77 6.86 -5.93
C LEU A 48 -0.51 8.17 -6.67
N PHE A 49 -0.74 8.19 -7.98
CA PHE A 49 -0.56 9.40 -8.77
C PHE A 49 -1.91 10.05 -9.03
N ARG A 50 -1.95 11.38 -8.92
CA ARG A 50 -3.06 12.18 -9.44
C ARG A 50 -2.87 12.27 -10.95
N ASP A 51 -3.74 11.60 -11.72
CA ASP A 51 -3.74 11.80 -13.16
C ASP A 51 -4.21 13.23 -13.49
N GLN A 52 -3.91 13.72 -14.70
CA GLN A 52 -4.20 15.11 -15.08
C GLN A 52 -5.69 15.38 -15.34
N LEU A 53 -6.48 14.34 -15.57
CA LEU A 53 -7.95 14.34 -15.68
C LEU A 53 -8.61 14.23 -14.30
N ASP A 54 -7.97 13.55 -13.35
CA ASP A 54 -8.39 13.27 -11.97
C ASP A 54 -8.27 14.48 -11.02
N ARG A 55 -8.01 15.67 -11.56
CA ARG A 55 -7.89 16.92 -10.79
C ARG A 55 -9.18 17.32 -10.06
N TYR A 56 -10.28 16.60 -10.26
CA TYR A 56 -11.59 16.81 -9.62
C TYR A 56 -12.06 15.55 -8.83
N GLY A 57 -11.46 15.27 -7.68
CA GLY A 57 -12.03 14.39 -6.63
C GLY A 57 -11.82 12.87 -6.80
N GLU A 58 -11.27 12.40 -7.93
CA GLU A 58 -11.12 10.97 -8.18
C GLU A 58 -10.06 10.30 -7.29
N ILE A 59 -9.02 11.04 -6.89
CA ILE A 59 -7.98 10.51 -6.02
C ILE A 59 -8.48 10.25 -4.59
N ASP A 60 -9.32 11.14 -4.06
CA ASP A 60 -9.89 10.99 -2.71
C ASP A 60 -10.78 9.74 -2.68
N HIS A 61 -11.60 9.56 -3.73
CA HIS A 61 -12.40 8.36 -3.91
C HIS A 61 -11.54 7.09 -3.98
N THR A 62 -10.44 7.12 -4.74
CA THR A 62 -9.52 5.98 -4.82
C THR A 62 -8.94 5.62 -3.45
N GLN A 63 -8.52 6.63 -2.66
CA GLN A 63 -8.02 6.38 -1.31
C GLN A 63 -9.11 5.78 -0.42
N GLU A 64 -10.36 6.23 -0.53
CA GLU A 64 -11.51 5.69 0.22
C GLU A 64 -11.78 4.23 -0.13
N VAL A 65 -11.78 3.89 -1.43
CA VAL A 65 -11.98 2.52 -1.90
C VAL A 65 -10.92 1.58 -1.34
N ILE A 66 -9.64 2.00 -1.37
CA ILE A 66 -8.53 1.20 -0.82
C ILE A 66 -8.66 1.05 0.71
N ALA A 67 -8.93 2.15 1.43
CA ALA A 67 -9.09 2.11 2.87
C ALA A 67 -10.24 1.18 3.30
N HIS A 68 -11.38 1.27 2.62
CA HIS A 68 -12.52 0.41 2.87
C HIS A 68 -12.22 -1.06 2.55
N ALA A 69 -11.49 -1.34 1.47
CA ALA A 69 -11.06 -2.70 1.13
C ALA A 69 -10.18 -3.33 2.22
N LEU A 70 -9.30 -2.53 2.84
CA LEU A 70 -8.42 -2.95 3.94
C LEU A 70 -9.20 -3.22 5.23
N GLU A 71 -10.20 -2.39 5.55
CA GLU A 71 -11.14 -2.63 6.68
C GLU A 71 -11.88 -3.96 6.53
N LEU A 72 -12.28 -4.32 5.30
CA LEU A 72 -12.93 -5.58 4.98
C LEU A 72 -11.96 -6.79 4.99
N SER A 73 -10.64 -6.55 5.13
CA SER A 73 -9.61 -7.57 5.22
C SER A 73 -8.64 -7.29 6.38
N PRO A 74 -9.12 -7.34 7.64
CA PRO A 74 -8.38 -6.83 8.80
C PRO A 74 -7.09 -7.59 9.13
N ALA A 75 -6.95 -8.82 8.64
CA ALA A 75 -5.74 -9.64 8.79
C ALA A 75 -4.66 -9.36 7.74
N THR A 76 -4.96 -8.56 6.70
CA THR A 76 -3.99 -8.19 5.68
C THR A 76 -3.03 -7.14 6.22
N THR A 77 -1.73 -7.38 6.05
CA THR A 77 -0.70 -6.38 6.36
C THR A 77 -0.52 -5.43 5.18
N LEU A 78 -0.61 -4.13 5.43
CA LEU A 78 -0.37 -3.08 4.44
C LEU A 78 1.14 -2.77 4.36
N ILE A 79 1.75 -3.02 3.22
CA ILE A 79 3.09 -2.51 2.90
C ILE A 79 2.91 -1.27 2.04
N TYR A 80 3.52 -0.14 2.39
CA TYR A 80 3.25 1.11 1.67
C TYR A 80 4.48 1.98 1.50
N ASN A 81 4.50 2.74 0.40
CA ASN A 81 5.51 3.77 0.16
C ASN A 81 5.28 4.96 1.09
N ALA A 82 6.22 5.20 1.99
CA ALA A 82 6.18 6.33 2.94
C ALA A 82 6.60 7.66 2.31
N ASP A 83 7.26 7.62 1.14
CA ASP A 83 7.66 8.81 0.40
C ASP A 83 6.52 9.37 -0.45
N ASP A 84 5.42 8.61 -0.60
CA ASP A 84 4.18 9.05 -1.23
C ASP A 84 3.14 9.48 -0.16
N PRO A 85 2.79 10.78 -0.08
CA PRO A 85 1.82 11.27 0.90
C PRO A 85 0.42 10.64 0.79
N LEU A 86 0.00 10.24 -0.40
CA LEU A 86 -1.31 9.63 -0.61
C LEU A 86 -1.35 8.20 -0.07
N CYS A 87 -0.25 7.47 -0.23
CA CYS A 87 -0.09 6.15 0.40
C CYS A 87 0.01 6.26 1.93
N ALA A 88 0.83 7.19 2.43
CA ALA A 88 1.00 7.42 3.87
C ALA A 88 -0.32 7.83 4.55
N SER A 89 -1.14 8.64 3.87
CA SER A 89 -2.47 9.04 4.35
C SER A 89 -3.42 7.84 4.54
N ILE A 90 -3.41 6.87 3.62
CA ILE A 90 -4.19 5.63 3.79
C ILE A 90 -3.69 4.84 4.99
N ALA A 91 -2.38 4.64 5.11
CA ALA A 91 -1.79 3.88 6.20
C ALA A 91 -2.07 4.50 7.59
N ALA A 92 -2.16 5.84 7.66
CA ALA A 92 -2.45 6.55 8.90
C ALA A 92 -3.89 6.39 9.41
N ARG A 93 -4.84 5.98 8.56
CA ARG A 93 -6.28 5.91 8.90
C ARG A 93 -6.87 4.50 8.96
N VAL A 94 -6.17 3.50 8.42
CA VAL A 94 -6.64 2.09 8.45
C VAL A 94 -6.15 1.36 9.71
N PRO A 95 -6.91 0.40 10.25
CA PRO A 95 -6.52 -0.35 11.46
C PRO A 95 -5.53 -1.49 11.17
N ASN A 96 -5.25 -1.77 9.90
CA ASN A 96 -4.38 -2.87 9.48
C ASN A 96 -2.94 -2.68 9.98
N ALA A 97 -2.28 -3.78 10.36
CA ALA A 97 -0.84 -3.76 10.60
C ALA A 97 -0.12 -3.24 9.34
N SER A 98 0.87 -2.37 9.51
CA SER A 98 1.53 -1.71 8.40
C SER A 98 3.06 -1.74 8.47
N ILE A 99 3.69 -1.76 7.29
CA ILE A 99 5.14 -1.73 7.08
C ILE A 99 5.42 -0.64 6.06
N ALA A 100 6.18 0.37 6.47
CA ALA A 100 6.60 1.45 5.58
C ALA A 100 7.81 1.01 4.75
N PHE A 101 7.90 1.44 3.49
CA PHE A 101 9.15 1.45 2.74
C PHE A 101 9.42 2.82 2.14
N GLY A 102 10.69 3.13 1.89
CA GLY A 102 11.09 4.40 1.29
C GLY A 102 12.60 4.52 1.14
N ILE A 103 13.05 5.65 0.62
CA ILE A 103 14.45 5.96 0.41
C ILE A 103 14.99 6.81 1.58
N ASP A 104 16.23 6.56 1.98
CA ASP A 104 16.98 7.40 2.93
C ASP A 104 17.83 8.41 2.14
N GLY A 105 17.61 9.71 2.40
CA GLY A 105 18.34 10.81 1.77
C GLY A 105 17.43 11.99 1.43
N ALA A 106 17.98 13.19 1.29
CA ALA A 106 17.24 14.31 0.73
C ALA A 106 16.98 14.02 -0.75
N THR A 107 15.77 13.57 -1.09
CA THR A 107 15.28 13.76 -2.46
C THR A 107 15.15 15.27 -2.64
N ASP A 108 16.04 15.88 -3.42
CA ASP A 108 15.95 17.28 -3.87
C ASP A 108 14.76 17.49 -4.81
N THR A 109 13.59 16.97 -4.46
CA THR A 109 12.34 17.25 -5.14
C THR A 109 11.87 18.61 -4.67
N ASN A 110 12.14 19.63 -5.49
CA ASN A 110 11.65 21.01 -5.36
C ASN A 110 10.31 21.09 -4.63
N THR A 111 10.36 21.67 -3.43
CA THR A 111 9.21 22.09 -2.64
C THR A 111 8.28 22.99 -3.46
N VAL A 112 7.15 22.45 -3.93
CA VAL A 112 5.96 23.25 -4.21
C VAL A 112 5.09 23.16 -2.96
N SER A 113 5.09 24.26 -2.20
CA SER A 113 4.35 24.48 -0.97
C SER A 113 2.83 24.26 -1.13
N SER A 114 2.27 23.23 -0.49
CA SER A 114 1.11 23.34 0.42
C SER A 114 0.69 21.97 1.01
N ALA A 115 0.76 21.87 2.36
CA ALA A 115 0.17 20.86 3.26
C ALA A 115 0.92 19.52 3.49
N PRO A 116 0.75 18.90 4.67
CA PRO A 116 1.52 19.15 5.88
C PRO A 116 2.61 18.08 6.12
N THR A 117 3.51 18.41 7.05
CA THR A 117 4.42 17.55 7.81
C THR A 117 4.32 16.05 7.52
N ILE A 118 5.43 15.48 7.03
CA ILE A 118 5.78 14.05 7.02
C ILE A 118 4.95 13.34 8.09
N ALA A 119 4.05 12.44 7.65
CA ALA A 119 3.20 11.67 8.55
C ALA A 119 4.04 11.18 9.73
N PRO A 120 3.56 11.37 10.98
CA PRO A 120 4.35 11.06 12.16
C PRO A 120 4.89 9.65 12.02
N ARG A 121 6.21 9.54 12.13
CA ARG A 121 7.02 8.32 12.14
C ARG A 121 6.15 7.09 12.35
N ALA A 122 5.85 6.36 11.28
CA ALA A 122 5.04 5.16 11.35
C ALA A 122 5.64 4.26 12.45
N ALA A 123 4.86 3.96 13.48
CA ALA A 123 5.33 3.21 14.65
C ALA A 123 5.61 1.72 14.35
N GLY A 124 5.54 1.32 13.08
CA GLY A 124 5.79 -0.03 12.58
C GLY A 124 7.20 -0.20 12.03
N PRO A 125 7.57 -1.45 11.67
CA PRO A 125 8.83 -1.72 11.00
C PRO A 125 8.90 -0.95 9.66
N ALA A 126 10.06 -0.37 9.36
CA ALA A 126 10.31 0.38 8.15
C ALA A 126 11.49 -0.23 7.38
N LEU A 127 11.33 -0.37 6.06
CA LEU A 127 12.34 -0.87 5.15
C LEU A 127 12.90 0.32 4.36
N ARG A 128 14.12 0.75 4.68
CA ARG A 128 14.75 1.91 4.06
C ARG A 128 15.86 1.50 3.10
N LEU A 129 15.88 2.11 1.92
CA LEU A 129 16.92 1.93 0.91
C LEU A 129 17.86 3.15 0.92
N SER A 130 19.15 2.94 1.12
CA SER A 130 20.16 4.01 1.01
C SER A 130 20.61 4.14 -0.45
N VAL A 131 20.59 5.36 -0.98
CA VAL A 131 21.18 5.68 -2.29
C VAL A 131 22.64 6.09 -2.06
N ALA A 132 23.57 5.38 -2.69
CA ALA A 132 25.01 5.65 -2.63
C ALA A 132 25.44 6.74 -3.63
#